data_AF-A0A1Q9P252-F1
#
_entry.id   AF-A0A1Q9P252-F1
#
_cell.length_a   1.000
_cell.length_b   1.000
_cell.length_c   1.000
_cell.angle_alpha   90.00
_cell.angle_beta   90.00
_cell.angle_gamma   90.00
#
_symmetry.space_group_name_H-M   'P 1'
#
loop_
_entity.id
_entity.type
_entity.pdbx_description
1 polymer ?
#
loop_
_entity_poly.entity_id
_entity_poly.type
_entity_poly.pdbx_seq_one_letter_code
_entity_poly.pdbx_strand_id
1 'polypeptide(L)'
;MSEIIEALEVNLRYAKRFIPENDNIDVVLTKEIVPGERSAYDTIIHGLKPMYQRAYADLNSISDLEDIELPINNDLSPRQQIFETYETTLQLFIEAREKFDEEMDMIVNKEYQQTRSKQYATVGMHTIHHLGQAIGICNIMLRQLETRN
;
A
#
# COMPACT_ATOMS: atom_id res chain seq x y z
N MET A 1 -8.49 3.57 -15.80
CA MET A 1 -8.85 2.86 -14.55
C MET A 1 -8.10 1.54 -14.41
N SER A 2 -7.96 0.74 -15.48
CA SER A 2 -6.87 -0.27 -15.59
C SER A 2 -5.49 0.29 -15.18
N GLU A 3 -5.23 1.56 -15.55
CA GLU A 3 -3.98 2.26 -15.26
C GLU A 3 -3.60 2.36 -13.77
N ILE A 4 -4.55 2.46 -12.82
CA ILE A 4 -4.18 2.56 -11.39
C ILE A 4 -3.75 1.20 -10.85
N ILE A 5 -4.42 0.12 -11.28
CA ILE A 5 -4.06 -1.26 -10.91
C ILE A 5 -2.69 -1.58 -11.52
N GLU A 6 -2.51 -1.30 -12.81
CA GLU A 6 -1.22 -1.47 -13.47
C GLU A 6 -0.11 -0.66 -12.78
N ALA A 7 -0.39 0.59 -12.41
CA ALA A 7 0.57 1.41 -11.67
C ALA A 7 0.91 0.81 -10.29
N LEU A 8 -0.07 0.27 -9.56
CA LEU A 8 0.13 -0.39 -8.26
C LEU A 8 0.97 -1.67 -8.40
N GLU A 9 0.72 -2.47 -9.43
CA GLU A 9 1.52 -3.67 -9.73
C GLU A 9 2.95 -3.33 -10.12
N VAL A 10 3.13 -2.33 -10.99
CA VAL A 10 4.45 -1.80 -11.33
C VAL A 10 5.14 -1.31 -10.06
N ASN A 11 4.45 -0.55 -9.22
CA ASN A 11 5.02 0.00 -7.99
C ASN A 11 5.46 -1.10 -7.02
N LEU A 12 4.67 -2.17 -6.86
CA LEU A 12 5.06 -3.37 -6.11
C LEU A 12 6.32 -4.03 -6.69
N ARG A 13 6.39 -4.22 -8.02
CA ARG A 13 7.59 -4.78 -8.68
C ARG A 13 8.82 -3.91 -8.44
N TYR A 14 8.68 -2.59 -8.50
CA TYR A 14 9.75 -1.66 -8.18
C TYR A 14 10.16 -1.74 -6.70
N ALA A 15 9.20 -1.79 -5.78
CA ALA A 15 9.50 -1.93 -4.35
C ALA A 15 10.29 -3.20 -4.06
N LYS A 16 9.89 -4.36 -4.61
CA LYS A 16 10.65 -5.62 -4.46
C LYS A 16 12.10 -5.52 -4.93
N ARG A 17 12.35 -4.72 -5.96
CA ARG A 17 13.70 -4.48 -6.50
C ARG A 17 14.54 -3.55 -5.63
N PHE A 18 13.93 -2.49 -5.09
CA PHE A 18 14.66 -1.41 -4.40
C PHE A 18 14.60 -1.49 -2.87
N ILE A 19 13.79 -2.38 -2.32
CA ILE A 19 13.81 -2.83 -0.92
C ILE A 19 14.37 -4.26 -0.95
N PRO A 20 15.70 -4.41 -1.07
CA PRO A 20 16.35 -5.69 -1.33
C PRO A 20 16.24 -6.63 -0.15
N GLU A 21 16.36 -7.93 -0.40
CA GLU A 21 16.52 -8.93 0.65
C GLU A 21 18.00 -9.02 1.01
N ASN A 22 18.39 -8.35 2.10
CA ASN A 22 19.76 -8.41 2.62
C ASN A 22 19.76 -8.24 4.15
N ASP A 23 20.90 -8.52 4.78
CA ASP A 23 21.03 -8.54 6.25
C ASP A 23 20.73 -7.21 6.94
N ASN A 24 20.75 -6.09 6.21
CA ASN A 24 20.55 -4.76 6.75
C ASN A 24 19.15 -4.19 6.49
N ILE A 25 18.34 -4.83 5.63
CA ILE A 25 17.10 -4.20 5.15
C ILE A 25 16.09 -4.01 6.27
N ASP A 26 15.95 -4.97 7.17
CA ASP A 26 14.98 -4.89 8.27
C ASP A 26 15.36 -3.78 9.26
N VAL A 27 16.66 -3.56 9.48
CA VAL A 27 17.17 -2.44 10.28
C VAL A 27 16.87 -1.11 9.59
N VAL A 28 17.08 -1.02 8.27
CA VAL A 28 16.77 0.18 7.50
C VAL A 28 15.28 0.48 7.50
N LEU A 29 14.43 -0.54 7.33
CA LEU A 29 12.98 -0.40 7.27
C LEU A 29 12.40 0.13 8.57
N THR A 30 12.90 -0.34 9.71
CA THR A 30 12.37 -0.03 11.05
C THR A 30 13.00 1.19 11.70
N LYS A 31 14.09 1.71 11.14
CA LYS A 31 14.75 2.90 11.67
C LYS A 31 13.96 4.16 11.31
N GLU A 32 13.76 5.03 12.32
CA GLU A 32 13.20 6.37 12.11
C GLU A 32 14.00 7.14 11.06
N ILE A 33 13.32 7.80 10.12
CA ILE A 33 13.97 8.59 9.06
C ILE A 33 14.81 9.71 9.69
N VAL A 34 14.20 10.40 10.65
CA VAL A 34 14.82 11.37 11.56
C VAL A 34 14.17 11.21 12.95
N PRO A 35 14.80 11.67 14.03
CA PRO A 35 14.26 11.48 15.38
C PRO A 35 12.82 11.98 15.53
N GLY A 36 11.92 11.10 15.95
CA GLY A 36 10.49 11.40 16.16
C GLY A 36 9.61 11.36 14.91
N GLU A 37 10.18 11.05 13.74
CA GLU A 37 9.44 10.82 12.51
C GLU A 37 9.27 9.32 12.22
N ARG A 38 8.31 9.00 11.34
CA ARG A 38 8.01 7.62 10.94
C ARG A 38 9.22 6.90 10.34
N SER A 39 9.23 5.57 10.43
CA SER A 39 10.15 4.73 9.68
C SER A 39 9.68 4.51 8.23
N ALA A 40 10.53 3.91 7.39
CA ALA A 40 10.10 3.48 6.05
C ALA A 40 8.99 2.42 6.11
N TYR A 41 9.08 1.49 7.07
CA TYR A 41 8.05 0.50 7.35
C TYR A 41 6.71 1.16 7.67
N ASP A 42 6.68 2.08 8.64
CA ASP A 42 5.45 2.77 9.05
C ASP A 42 4.85 3.59 7.90
N THR A 43 5.70 4.17 7.05
CA THR A 43 5.27 4.92 5.86
C THR A 43 4.55 4.01 4.87
N ILE A 44 5.04 2.78 4.66
CA ILE A 44 4.40 1.81 3.76
C ILE A 44 3.08 1.31 4.34
N ILE A 45 3.07 0.94 5.62
CA ILE A 45 1.86 0.48 6.31
C ILE A 45 0.78 1.57 6.30
N HIS A 46 1.17 2.82 6.53
CA HIS A 46 0.28 3.97 6.41
C HIS A 46 -0.29 4.15 5.00
N GLY A 47 0.54 3.94 3.96
CA GLY A 47 0.11 3.98 2.57
C GLY A 47 -0.93 2.90 2.24
N LEU A 48 -0.72 1.69 2.74
CA LEU A 48 -1.55 0.51 2.47
C LEU A 48 -2.91 0.52 3.19
N LYS A 49 -2.96 1.02 4.44
CA LYS A 49 -4.17 0.96 5.28
C LYS A 49 -5.42 1.52 4.58
N PRO A 50 -5.43 2.73 3.97
CA PRO A 50 -6.62 3.24 3.28
C PRO A 50 -7.07 2.40 2.08
N MET A 51 -6.13 1.83 1.33
CA MET A 51 -6.42 0.96 0.19
C MET A 51 -7.11 -0.33 0.65
N TYR A 52 -6.60 -0.93 1.72
CA TYR A 52 -7.21 -2.11 2.36
C TYR A 52 -8.61 -1.79 2.91
N GLN A 53 -8.75 -0.73 3.69
CA GLN A 53 -10.01 -0.36 4.31
C GLN A 53 -11.12 -0.15 3.27
N ARG A 54 -10.81 0.54 2.16
CA ARG A 54 -11.76 0.74 1.05
C ARG A 54 -12.16 -0.59 0.41
N ALA A 55 -11.18 -1.43 0.05
CA ALA A 55 -11.41 -2.70 -0.60
C ALA A 55 -12.24 -3.65 0.27
N TYR A 56 -11.83 -3.81 1.53
CA TYR A 56 -12.51 -4.65 2.50
C TYR A 56 -13.95 -4.19 2.75
N ALA A 57 -14.17 -2.87 2.88
CA ALA A 57 -15.49 -2.31 3.06
C ALA A 57 -16.43 -2.54 1.86
N ASP A 58 -15.92 -2.48 0.62
CA ASP A 58 -16.73 -2.77 -0.57
C ASP A 58 -17.07 -4.24 -0.73
N LEU A 59 -16.13 -5.13 -0.41
CA LEU A 59 -16.39 -6.57 -0.47
C LEU A 59 -17.40 -7.00 0.59
N ASN A 60 -17.31 -6.44 1.81
CA ASN A 60 -18.13 -6.82 2.95
C ASN A 60 -19.35 -5.92 3.19
N SER A 61 -19.60 -4.94 2.33
CA SER A 61 -20.72 -3.97 2.45
C SER A 61 -20.71 -3.20 3.79
N ILE A 62 -19.52 -2.84 4.27
CA ILE A 62 -19.33 -2.10 5.52
C ILE A 62 -19.27 -0.60 5.21
N SER A 63 -20.00 0.22 5.96
CA SER A 63 -20.01 1.67 5.81
C SER A 63 -19.01 2.40 6.69
N ASP A 64 -18.64 1.80 7.82
CA ASP A 64 -17.69 2.36 8.79
C ASP A 64 -16.28 1.80 8.55
N LEU A 65 -15.29 2.68 8.49
CA LEU A 65 -13.90 2.32 8.20
C LEU A 65 -13.00 2.38 9.44
N GLU A 66 -13.46 2.99 10.54
CA GLU A 66 -12.58 3.36 11.66
C GLU A 66 -11.96 2.15 12.37
N ASP A 67 -12.65 1.00 12.37
CA ASP A 67 -12.21 -0.23 13.05
C ASP A 67 -11.58 -1.28 12.11
N ILE A 68 -11.44 -0.99 10.81
CA ILE A 68 -10.85 -1.95 9.87
C ILE A 68 -9.33 -1.88 9.99
N GLU A 69 -8.75 -2.89 10.65
CA GLU A 69 -7.30 -3.02 10.82
C GLU A 69 -6.64 -3.77 9.66
N LEU A 70 -5.43 -3.34 9.32
CA LEU A 70 -4.63 -3.96 8.28
C LEU A 70 -4.09 -5.31 8.82
N PRO A 71 -4.28 -6.43 8.10
CA PRO A 71 -3.80 -7.74 8.56
C PRO A 71 -2.29 -7.83 8.37
N ILE A 72 -1.55 -7.70 9.47
CA ILE A 72 -0.07 -7.81 9.50
C ILE A 72 0.31 -9.11 10.19
N ASN A 73 1.12 -9.93 9.52
CA ASN A 73 1.64 -11.18 10.09
C ASN A 73 2.92 -10.93 10.90
N ASN A 74 2.79 -10.87 12.23
CA ASN A 74 3.92 -10.55 13.12
C ASN A 74 5.00 -11.65 13.21
N ASP A 75 4.77 -12.83 12.64
CA ASP A 75 5.77 -13.90 12.58
C ASP A 75 6.78 -13.73 11.44
N LEU A 76 6.54 -12.76 10.54
CA LEU A 76 7.41 -12.45 9.41
C LEU A 76 8.39 -11.31 9.70
N SER A 77 9.48 -11.24 8.93
CA SER A 77 10.39 -10.09 8.98
C SER A 77 9.70 -8.81 8.47
N PRO A 78 10.12 -7.60 8.89
CA PRO A 78 9.53 -6.34 8.41
C PRO A 78 9.38 -6.25 6.89
N ARG A 79 10.40 -6.68 6.13
CA ARG A 79 10.32 -6.74 4.66
C ARG A 79 9.25 -7.70 4.18
N GLN A 80 9.18 -8.89 4.76
CA GLN A 80 8.20 -9.91 4.39
C GLN A 80 6.78 -9.45 4.71
N GLN A 81 6.57 -8.85 5.88
CA GLN A 81 5.30 -8.24 6.29
C GLN A 81 4.82 -7.20 5.28
N ILE A 82 5.70 -6.28 4.86
CA ILE A 82 5.38 -5.27 3.84
C ILE A 82 4.85 -5.92 2.57
N PHE A 83 5.56 -6.92 2.03
CA PHE A 83 5.20 -7.48 0.73
C PHE A 83 3.98 -8.40 0.80
N GLU A 84 3.85 -9.21 1.83
CA GLU A 84 2.64 -10.03 2.06
C GLU A 84 1.41 -9.11 2.22
N THR A 85 1.54 -8.05 3.01
CA THR A 85 0.45 -7.09 3.23
C THR A 85 0.10 -6.34 1.95
N TYR A 86 1.10 -5.91 1.17
CA TYR A 86 0.87 -5.25 -0.11
C TYR A 86 0.15 -6.16 -1.09
N GLU A 87 0.63 -7.39 -1.27
CA GLU A 87 0.04 -8.37 -2.19
C GLU A 87 -1.40 -8.69 -1.82
N THR A 88 -1.66 -8.95 -0.54
CA THR A 88 -3.01 -9.20 -0.02
C THR A 88 -3.91 -7.99 -0.25
N THR A 89 -3.42 -6.79 0.03
CA THR A 89 -4.20 -5.56 -0.14
C THR A 89 -4.50 -5.28 -1.61
N LEU A 90 -3.51 -5.50 -2.49
CA LEU A 90 -3.68 -5.31 -3.94
C LEU A 90 -4.70 -6.30 -4.51
N GLN A 91 -4.64 -7.57 -4.10
CA GLN A 91 -5.59 -8.59 -4.53
C GLN A 91 -7.02 -8.21 -4.12
N LEU A 92 -7.24 -7.85 -2.85
CA LEU A 92 -8.54 -7.39 -2.38
C LEU A 92 -9.02 -6.14 -3.11
N PHE A 93 -8.10 -5.21 -3.41
CA PHE A 93 -8.42 -3.99 -4.13
C PHE A 93 -8.86 -4.27 -5.57
N ILE A 94 -8.23 -5.22 -6.25
CA ILE A 94 -8.63 -5.69 -7.58
C ILE A 94 -10.02 -6.32 -7.51
N GLU A 95 -10.27 -7.26 -6.59
CA GLU A 95 -11.57 -7.91 -6.43
C GLU A 95 -12.69 -6.91 -6.12
N ALA A 96 -12.44 -5.97 -5.21
CA ALA A 96 -13.39 -4.91 -4.86
C ALA A 96 -13.71 -4.02 -6.06
N ARG A 97 -12.70 -3.74 -6.90
CA ARG A 97 -12.86 -2.94 -8.10
C ARG A 97 -13.66 -3.68 -9.17
N GLU A 98 -13.37 -4.94 -9.41
CA GLU A 98 -14.10 -5.79 -10.37
C GLU A 98 -15.58 -5.87 -10.00
N LYS A 99 -15.87 -6.13 -8.72
CA LYS A 99 -17.25 -6.10 -8.19
C LYS A 99 -17.92 -4.74 -8.42
N PHE A 100 -17.21 -3.64 -8.14
CA PHE A 100 -17.76 -2.30 -8.39
C PHE A 100 -18.03 -2.04 -9.88
N ASP A 101 -17.16 -2.51 -10.78
CA ASP A 101 -17.33 -2.38 -12.22
C ASP A 101 -18.55 -3.18 -12.72
N GLU A 102 -18.79 -4.37 -12.19
CA GLU A 102 -20.00 -5.17 -12.47
C GLU A 102 -21.28 -4.46 -11.96
N GLU A 103 -21.22 -3.87 -10.77
CA GLU A 103 -22.34 -3.14 -10.18
C GLU A 103 -22.58 -1.77 -10.85
N MET A 104 -21.55 -1.20 -11.49
CA MET A 104 -21.57 0.17 -11.99
C MET A 104 -22.75 0.42 -12.94
N ASP A 105 -23.01 -0.50 -13.86
CA ASP A 105 -24.09 -0.38 -14.84
C ASP A 105 -25.50 -0.42 -14.21
N MET A 106 -25.63 -0.97 -13.00
CA MET A 106 -26.89 -1.01 -12.24
C MET A 106 -27.11 0.23 -11.37
N ILE A 107 -26.06 1.02 -11.12
CA ILE A 107 -26.14 2.21 -10.28
C ILE A 107 -26.72 3.38 -11.08
N VAL A 108 -27.96 3.78 -10.76
CA VAL A 108 -28.63 4.92 -11.41
C VAL A 108 -28.02 6.27 -10.97
N ASN A 109 -27.44 6.33 -9.76
CA ASN A 109 -26.86 7.56 -9.21
C ASN A 109 -25.43 7.81 -9.74
N LYS A 110 -25.32 8.69 -10.74
CA LYS A 110 -24.04 9.09 -11.35
C LYS A 110 -23.06 9.78 -10.39
N GLU A 111 -23.57 10.55 -9.42
CA GLU A 111 -22.71 11.23 -8.43
C GLU A 111 -22.04 10.21 -7.51
N TYR A 112 -22.78 9.17 -7.12
CA TYR A 112 -22.24 8.06 -6.35
C TYR A 112 -21.17 7.30 -7.15
N GLN A 113 -21.43 6.96 -8.42
CA GLN A 113 -20.44 6.31 -9.30
C GLN A 113 -19.12 7.11 -9.40
N GLN A 114 -19.24 8.43 -9.61
CA GLN A 114 -18.07 9.32 -9.71
C GLN A 114 -17.31 9.42 -8.40
N THR A 115 -18.03 9.55 -7.27
CA THR A 115 -17.43 9.64 -5.94
C THR A 115 -16.67 8.37 -5.61
N ARG A 116 -17.28 7.21 -5.84
CA ARG A 116 -16.64 5.90 -5.67
C ARG A 116 -15.40 5.76 -6.54
N SER A 117 -15.48 6.07 -7.83
CA SER A 117 -14.33 5.97 -8.73
C SER A 117 -13.17 6.89 -8.30
N LYS A 118 -13.49 8.11 -7.83
CA LYS A 118 -12.48 9.01 -7.24
C LYS A 118 -11.84 8.44 -5.98
N GLN A 119 -12.60 7.76 -5.12
CA GLN A 119 -12.03 7.12 -3.93
C GLN A 119 -11.01 6.04 -4.30
N TYR A 120 -11.34 5.16 -5.26
CA TYR A 120 -10.39 4.15 -5.76
C TYR A 120 -9.11 4.78 -6.31
N ALA A 121 -9.23 5.82 -7.15
CA ALA A 121 -8.06 6.53 -7.67
C ALA A 121 -7.25 7.20 -6.55
N THR A 122 -7.92 7.78 -5.56
CA THR A 122 -7.27 8.48 -4.44
C THR A 122 -6.46 7.51 -3.58
N VAL A 123 -7.05 6.39 -3.16
CA VAL A 123 -6.33 5.42 -2.31
C VAL A 123 -5.21 4.72 -3.07
N GLY A 124 -5.39 4.42 -4.38
CA GLY A 124 -4.32 3.86 -5.21
C GLY A 124 -3.14 4.81 -5.35
N MET A 125 -3.40 6.10 -5.65
CA MET A 125 -2.35 7.11 -5.77
C MET A 125 -1.65 7.38 -4.43
N HIS A 126 -2.40 7.36 -3.33
CA HIS A 126 -1.87 7.49 -1.97
C HIS A 126 -0.88 6.35 -1.65
N THR A 127 -1.23 5.11 -1.96
CA THR A 127 -0.34 3.94 -1.80
C THR A 127 0.94 4.12 -2.61
N ILE A 128 0.82 4.49 -3.90
CA ILE A 128 1.97 4.71 -4.80
C ILE A 128 2.90 5.80 -4.26
N HIS A 129 2.33 6.90 -3.78
CA HIS A 129 3.07 8.02 -3.20
C HIS A 129 3.93 7.58 -2.02
N HIS A 130 3.33 6.90 -1.04
CA HIS A 130 4.03 6.49 0.18
C HIS A 130 5.04 5.36 -0.07
N LEU A 131 4.75 4.42 -0.97
CA LEU A 131 5.74 3.41 -1.34
C LEU A 131 6.93 4.04 -2.08
N GLY A 132 6.69 5.03 -2.94
CA GLY A 132 7.75 5.81 -3.58
C GLY A 132 8.65 6.54 -2.57
N GLN A 133 8.06 7.14 -1.53
CA GLN A 133 8.82 7.75 -0.43
C GLN A 133 9.69 6.71 0.29
N ALA A 134 9.11 5.58 0.67
CA ALA A 134 9.81 4.52 1.39
C ALA A 134 10.96 3.91 0.58
N ILE A 135 10.77 3.69 -0.72
CA ILE A 135 11.84 3.27 -1.64
C ILE A 135 13.00 4.28 -1.63
N GLY A 136 12.70 5.58 -1.67
CA GLY A 136 13.71 6.64 -1.59
C GLY A 136 14.49 6.59 -0.28
N ILE A 137 13.78 6.45 0.84
CA ILE A 137 14.37 6.35 2.18
C ILE A 137 15.30 5.13 2.27
N CYS A 138 14.82 3.94 1.90
CA CYS A 138 15.62 2.72 1.93
C CYS A 138 16.91 2.84 1.12
N ASN A 139 16.83 3.40 -0.10
CA ASN A 139 18.00 3.61 -0.95
C ASN A 139 19.03 4.57 -0.33
N ILE A 140 18.59 5.67 0.29
CA ILE A 140 19.48 6.62 0.95
C ILE A 140 20.17 5.96 2.14
N MET A 141 19.40 5.27 2.99
CA MET A 141 19.90 4.68 4.23
C MET A 141 20.83 3.50 3.97
N LEU A 142 20.55 2.65 2.98
CA LEU A 142 21.44 1.56 2.58
C LEU A 142 22.80 2.11 2.10
N ARG A 143 22.81 3.14 1.24
CA ARG A 143 24.06 3.79 0.79
C ARG A 143 24.86 4.43 1.93
N GLN A 144 24.17 4.95 2.95
CA GLN A 144 24.84 5.49 4.14
C GLN A 144 25.51 4.39 4.98
N LEU A 145 25.01 3.15 4.93
CA LEU A 145 25.65 2.01 5.59
C LEU A 145 26.87 1.53 4.79
N GLU A 146 26.78 1.49 3.46
CA GLU A 146 27.88 1.09 2.58
C GLU A 146 29.09 2.03 2.67
N THR A 147 28.87 3.34 2.84
CA THR A 147 29.95 4.35 2.93
C THR A 147 30.63 4.43 4.30
N ARG A 148 30.13 3.69 5.30
CA ARG A 148 30.70 3.64 6.67
C ARG A 148 31.57 2.42 6.92
N ASN A 149 31.65 1.49 5.97
CA ASN A 149 32.55 0.33 5.96
C ASN A 149 33.74 0.58 5.03
#